data_AF-A0A1Q7YDQ6-F1
#
_entry.id   AF-A0A1Q7YDQ6-F1
#
_cell.length_a   1.000
_cell.length_b   1.000
_cell.length_c   1.000
_cell.angle_alpha   90.00
_cell.angle_beta   90.00
_cell.angle_gamma   90.00
#
_symmetry.space_group_name_H-M   'P 1'
#
loop_
_entity.id
_entity.type
_entity.pdbx_description
1 polymer ?
#
loop_
_entity_poly.entity_id
_entity_poly.type
_entity_poly.pdbx_seq_one_letter_code
_entity_poly.pdbx_strand_id
1 'polypeptide(L)'
;MMIAAVHGQPAPKYDPRYSHKYKYRYDERGNLIEEMMHMSNGSIWQRTVRKFNGNQMEELIYDENGALNQKSRYTFDERGNKVEEIMFDPQDGSVKNRYSYAHEFDSTGNWIKQTTSEWVTKNGRSFFEPTGITYRTIVYY
;
A
#
# COMPACT_ATOMS: atom_id res chain seq x y z
N MET A 1 16.01 -20.66 9.91
CA MET A 1 14.99 -21.73 10.01
C MET A 1 14.29 -21.83 8.67
N MET A 2 14.48 -22.95 7.96
CA MET A 2 13.87 -23.19 6.66
C MET A 2 12.41 -23.65 6.84
N ILE A 3 11.49 -23.09 6.07
CA ILE A 3 10.11 -23.57 6.03
C ILE A 3 10.03 -24.65 4.96
N ALA A 4 9.69 -25.86 5.39
CA ALA A 4 9.51 -27.04 4.56
C ALA A 4 8.43 -26.81 3.48
N ALA A 5 8.73 -27.21 2.25
CA ALA A 5 7.79 -27.22 1.14
C ALA A 5 6.71 -28.28 1.36
N VAL A 6 5.45 -27.83 1.47
CA VAL A 6 4.27 -28.70 1.43
C VAL A 6 4.19 -29.32 0.03
N HIS A 7 4.48 -30.63 -0.04
CA HIS A 7 4.30 -31.45 -1.24
C HIS A 7 2.81 -31.78 -1.39
N GLY A 8 2.19 -31.43 -2.53
CA GLY A 8 0.86 -31.98 -2.88
C GLY A 8 -0.07 -31.12 -3.72
N GLN A 9 0.26 -29.85 -4.02
CA GLN A 9 -0.54 -29.07 -4.97
C GLN A 9 0.00 -29.30 -6.39
N PRO A 10 -0.83 -29.70 -7.37
CA PRO A 10 -0.38 -29.77 -8.76
C PRO A 10 0.14 -28.40 -9.17
N ALA A 11 1.30 -28.38 -9.85
CA ALA A 11 1.84 -27.15 -10.39
C ALA A 11 0.74 -26.48 -11.24
N PRO A 12 0.47 -25.19 -11.03
CA PRO A 12 -0.61 -24.52 -11.74
C PRO A 12 -0.33 -24.57 -13.25
N LYS A 13 -1.37 -24.86 -14.02
CA LYS A 13 -1.28 -25.04 -15.47
C LYS A 13 -1.48 -23.70 -16.17
N TYR A 14 -0.70 -23.45 -17.22
CA TYR A 14 -0.86 -22.29 -18.09
C TYR A 14 -2.30 -22.17 -18.61
N ASP A 15 -2.91 -21.01 -18.44
CA ASP A 15 -4.23 -20.65 -18.96
C ASP A 15 -4.12 -19.43 -19.88
N PRO A 16 -4.32 -19.58 -21.20
CA PRO A 16 -4.15 -18.49 -22.15
C PRO A 16 -5.24 -17.42 -22.09
N ARG A 17 -6.32 -17.63 -21.32
CA ARG A 17 -7.47 -16.70 -21.28
C ARG A 17 -7.20 -15.43 -20.49
N TYR A 18 -6.13 -15.39 -19.70
CA TYR A 18 -5.73 -14.24 -18.91
C TYR A 18 -4.21 -14.16 -18.81
N SER A 19 -3.68 -12.95 -18.60
CA SER A 19 -2.26 -12.76 -18.28
C SER A 19 -1.98 -12.93 -16.79
N HIS A 20 -2.94 -12.52 -15.94
CA HIS A 20 -2.82 -12.54 -14.49
C HIS A 20 -4.13 -12.96 -13.81
N LYS A 21 -4.00 -13.54 -12.62
CA LYS A 21 -5.11 -13.90 -11.73
C LYS A 21 -4.82 -13.39 -10.32
N TYR A 22 -5.83 -12.78 -9.70
CA TYR A 22 -5.73 -12.30 -8.33
C TYR A 22 -6.40 -13.25 -7.35
N LYS A 23 -5.85 -13.33 -6.14
CA LYS A 23 -6.47 -13.94 -4.97
C LYS A 23 -6.48 -12.93 -3.84
N TYR A 24 -7.60 -12.84 -3.14
CA TYR A 24 -7.81 -11.88 -2.07
C TYR A 24 -8.20 -12.63 -0.79
N ARG A 25 -7.71 -12.15 0.35
CA ARG A 25 -8.10 -12.63 1.67
C ARG A 25 -8.46 -11.45 2.55
N TYR A 26 -9.59 -11.58 3.24
CA TYR A 26 -10.14 -10.55 4.11
C TYR A 26 -10.16 -11.03 5.56
N ASP A 27 -10.09 -10.10 6.51
CA ASP A 27 -10.40 -10.40 7.90
C ASP A 27 -11.92 -10.46 8.14
N GLU A 28 -12.34 -10.79 9.37
CA GLU A 28 -13.76 -10.88 9.76
C GLU A 28 -14.50 -9.53 9.68
N ARG A 29 -13.78 -8.42 9.61
CA ARG A 29 -14.34 -7.07 9.47
C ARG A 29 -14.43 -6.63 8.00
N GLY A 30 -14.01 -7.49 7.07
CA GLY A 30 -14.03 -7.20 5.64
C GLY A 30 -12.83 -6.39 5.15
N ASN A 31 -11.77 -6.21 5.94
CA ASN A 31 -10.56 -5.54 5.49
C ASN A 31 -9.70 -6.49 4.65
N LEU A 32 -9.17 -6.01 3.52
CA LEU A 32 -8.26 -6.78 2.68
C LEU A 32 -6.91 -6.93 3.37
N ILE A 33 -6.60 -8.13 3.87
CA ILE A 33 -5.36 -8.42 4.62
C ILE A 33 -4.27 -9.06 3.76
N GLU A 34 -4.65 -9.62 2.60
CA GLU A 34 -3.68 -10.18 1.66
C GLU A 34 -4.20 -10.19 0.22
N GLU A 35 -3.31 -9.88 -0.71
CA GLU A 35 -3.51 -9.97 -2.14
C GLU A 35 -2.35 -10.73 -2.78
N MET A 36 -2.65 -11.66 -3.69
CA MET A 36 -1.64 -12.37 -4.48
C MET A 36 -1.96 -12.24 -5.96
N MET A 37 -0.97 -11.81 -6.74
CA MET A 37 -1.02 -11.76 -8.19
C MET A 37 -0.25 -12.97 -8.74
N HIS A 38 -0.94 -13.80 -9.49
CA HIS A 38 -0.36 -14.94 -10.19
C HIS A 38 -0.31 -14.66 -11.68
N MET A 39 0.77 -15.05 -12.34
CA MET A 39 0.87 -15.09 -13.80
C MET A 39 -0.03 -16.21 -14.37
N SER A 40 -0.22 -16.22 -15.69
CA SER A 40 -1.03 -17.23 -16.39
C SER A 40 -0.50 -18.66 -16.26
N ASN A 41 0.81 -18.84 -16.09
CA ASN A 41 1.46 -20.11 -15.74
C ASN A 41 1.32 -20.49 -14.25
N GLY A 42 0.68 -19.62 -13.47
CA GLY A 42 0.41 -19.75 -12.05
C GLY A 42 1.56 -19.45 -11.10
N SER A 43 2.73 -19.04 -11.59
CA SER A 43 3.77 -18.49 -10.73
C SER A 43 3.26 -17.23 -10.03
N ILE A 44 3.74 -16.97 -8.81
CA ILE A 44 3.42 -15.73 -8.09
C ILE A 44 4.28 -14.63 -8.70
N TRP A 45 3.65 -13.52 -9.06
CA TRP A 45 4.33 -12.29 -9.46
C TRP A 45 4.59 -11.39 -8.26
N GLN A 46 3.58 -11.25 -7.40
CA GLN A 46 3.61 -10.35 -6.26
C GLN A 46 2.67 -10.83 -5.16
N ARG A 47 3.06 -10.60 -3.91
CA ARG A 47 2.22 -10.81 -2.74
C ARG A 47 2.23 -9.56 -1.88
N THR A 48 1.06 -9.06 -1.52
CA THR A 48 0.88 -7.91 -0.64
C THR A 48 0.18 -8.35 0.63
N VAL A 49 0.74 -8.00 1.79
CA VAL A 49 0.17 -8.30 3.11
C VAL A 49 -0.08 -7.00 3.84
N ARG A 50 -1.26 -6.87 4.46
CA ARG A 50 -1.68 -5.68 5.19
C ARG A 50 -2.03 -6.03 6.64
N LYS A 51 -1.61 -5.17 7.55
CA LYS A 51 -1.94 -5.26 8.98
C LYS A 51 -2.57 -3.96 9.43
N PHE A 52 -3.72 -4.05 10.09
CA PHE A 52 -4.48 -2.90 10.55
C PHE A 52 -4.40 -2.78 12.08
N ASN A 53 -4.21 -1.56 12.57
CA ASN A 53 -4.23 -1.22 13.99
C ASN A 53 -4.86 0.17 14.19
N GLY A 54 -6.16 0.20 14.51
CA GLY A 54 -6.90 1.46 14.63
C GLY A 54 -6.92 2.21 13.28
N ASN A 55 -6.43 3.44 13.29
CA ASN A 55 -6.30 4.29 12.09
C ASN A 55 -4.96 4.10 11.35
N GLN A 56 -4.17 3.07 11.69
CA GLN A 56 -2.91 2.77 11.04
C GLN A 56 -2.98 1.47 10.25
N MET A 57 -2.27 1.44 9.12
CA MET A 57 -2.05 0.25 8.31
C MET A 57 -0.57 0.09 8.00
N GLU A 58 -0.03 -1.11 8.18
CA GLU A 58 1.28 -1.51 7.64
C GLU A 58 1.06 -2.37 6.39
N GLU A 59 1.81 -2.10 5.32
CA GLU A 59 1.79 -2.87 4.08
C GLU A 59 3.20 -3.42 3.80
N LEU A 60 3.24 -4.71 3.44
CA LEU A 60 4.44 -5.43 3.04
C LEU A 60 4.22 -6.02 1.65
N ILE A 61 5.11 -5.71 0.72
CA ILE A 61 5.05 -6.21 -0.65
C ILE A 61 6.26 -7.12 -0.89
N TYR A 62 5.98 -8.35 -1.29
CA TYR A 62 6.96 -9.37 -1.63
C TYR A 62 6.98 -9.61 -3.14
N ASP A 63 8.17 -9.82 -3.67
CA ASP A 63 8.39 -10.15 -5.09
C ASP A 63 8.07 -11.63 -5.42
N GLU A 64 8.30 -12.01 -6.68
CA GLU A 64 8.10 -13.37 -7.18
C GLU A 64 8.95 -14.45 -6.48
N ASN A 65 10.08 -14.04 -5.86
CA ASN A 65 10.96 -14.92 -5.09
C ASN A 65 10.59 -14.97 -3.60
N GLY A 66 9.57 -14.20 -3.18
CA GLY A 66 9.16 -14.07 -1.80
C GLY A 66 10.06 -13.16 -0.96
N ALA A 67 10.97 -12.40 -1.58
CA ALA A 67 11.78 -11.40 -0.90
C ALA A 67 10.96 -10.12 -0.66
N LEU A 68 11.16 -9.48 0.49
CA LEU A 68 10.49 -8.22 0.80
C LEU A 68 11.04 -7.11 -0.11
N ASN A 69 10.18 -6.57 -0.97
CA ASN A 69 10.52 -5.52 -1.93
C ASN A 69 10.13 -4.13 -1.43
N GLN A 70 8.99 -4.00 -0.74
CA GLN A 70 8.54 -2.72 -0.18
C GLN A 70 7.89 -2.90 1.19
N LYS A 71 8.10 -1.90 2.06
CA LYS A 71 7.45 -1.78 3.36
C LYS A 71 7.00 -0.34 3.57
N SER A 72 5.72 -0.18 3.88
CA SER A 72 5.12 1.13 4.11
C SER A 72 4.18 1.13 5.32
N ARG A 73 4.05 2.28 5.97
CA ARG A 73 3.04 2.53 7.00
C ARG A 73 2.19 3.73 6.60
N TYR A 74 0.89 3.60 6.80
CA TYR A 74 -0.11 4.59 6.49
C TYR A 74 -0.89 4.95 7.75
N THR A 75 -1.21 6.23 7.90
CA THR A 75 -2.12 6.73 8.94
C THR A 75 -3.29 7.44 8.27
N PHE A 76 -4.50 7.21 8.77
CA PHE A 76 -5.73 7.76 8.23
C PHE A 76 -6.44 8.68 9.24
N ASP A 77 -7.18 9.65 8.73
CA ASP A 77 -8.13 10.45 9.52
C ASP A 77 -9.44 9.67 9.80
N GLU A 78 -10.34 10.27 10.58
CA GLU A 78 -11.63 9.68 10.94
C GLU A 78 -12.57 9.48 9.74
N ARG A 79 -12.31 10.16 8.61
CA ARG A 79 -13.06 10.03 7.35
C ARG A 79 -12.45 8.98 6.42
N GLY A 80 -11.34 8.34 6.83
CA GLY A 80 -10.63 7.34 6.04
C GLY A 80 -9.68 7.92 4.99
N ASN A 81 -9.37 9.22 5.03
CA ASN A 81 -8.36 9.81 4.15
C ASN A 81 -6.96 9.56 4.71
N LYS A 82 -6.02 9.18 3.84
CA LYS A 82 -4.61 9.02 4.21
C LYS A 82 -4.03 10.38 4.59
N VAL A 83 -3.51 10.54 5.81
CA VAL A 83 -2.88 11.78 6.30
C VAL A 83 -1.36 11.66 6.45
N GLU A 84 -0.83 10.44 6.52
CA GLU A 84 0.61 10.19 6.58
C GLU A 84 0.98 8.90 5.85
N GLU A 85 2.15 8.91 5.23
CA GLU A 85 2.82 7.73 4.66
C GLU A 85 4.29 7.73 5.08
N ILE A 86 4.79 6.59 5.53
CA ILE A 86 6.20 6.35 5.83
C ILE A 86 6.64 5.14 5.03
N MET A 87 7.64 5.32 4.16
CA MET A 87 8.28 4.22 3.43
C MET A 87 9.58 3.84 4.12
N PHE A 88 9.82 2.54 4.23
CA PHE A 88 10.98 1.99 4.91
C PHE A 88 11.88 1.27 3.92
N ASP A 89 13.18 1.23 4.22
CA ASP A 89 14.09 0.34 3.53
C ASP A 89 13.78 -1.11 3.95
N PRO A 90 13.53 -2.02 2.99
CA PRO A 90 13.15 -3.38 3.31
C PRO A 90 14.30 -4.20 3.95
N GLN A 91 15.56 -3.77 3.84
CA GLN A 91 16.71 -4.50 4.38
C GLN A 91 16.98 -4.19 5.85
N ASP A 92 17.00 -2.91 6.21
CA ASP A 92 17.36 -2.47 7.57
C ASP A 92 16.21 -1.81 8.35
N GLY A 93 15.08 -1.53 7.69
CA GLY A 93 13.90 -0.92 8.31
C GLY A 93 14.03 0.57 8.60
N SER A 94 15.08 1.24 8.10
CA SER A 94 15.24 2.69 8.19
C SER A 94 14.18 3.43 7.38
N VAL A 95 13.84 4.66 7.77
CA VAL A 95 12.88 5.49 7.03
C VAL A 95 13.54 6.05 5.78
N LYS A 96 12.99 5.74 4.59
CA LYS A 96 13.43 6.30 3.31
C LYS A 96 12.74 7.61 2.98
N ASN A 97 11.42 7.65 3.15
CA ASN A 97 10.61 8.82 2.89
C ASN A 97 9.46 8.89 3.89
N ARG A 98 9.02 10.11 4.18
CA ARG A 98 7.83 10.39 4.98
C ARG A 98 7.05 11.51 4.33
N TYR A 99 5.77 11.28 4.09
CA TYR A 99 4.86 12.25 3.50
C TYR A 99 3.71 12.56 4.45
N SER A 100 3.22 13.80 4.39
CA SER A 100 1.94 14.19 4.96
C SER A 100 0.99 14.66 3.87
N TYR A 101 -0.30 14.49 4.11
CA TYR A 101 -1.36 14.86 3.20
C TYR A 101 -2.40 15.69 3.94
N ALA A 102 -2.74 16.85 3.38
CA ALA A 102 -3.80 17.70 3.89
C ALA A 102 -4.90 17.83 2.84
N HIS A 103 -6.16 17.66 3.26
CA HIS A 103 -7.32 17.69 2.39
C HIS A 103 -8.21 18.88 2.69
N GLU A 104 -8.72 19.53 1.63
CA GLU A 104 -9.83 20.47 1.71
C GLU A 104 -11.05 19.84 1.04
N PHE A 105 -12.23 20.10 1.58
CA PHE A 105 -13.47 19.42 1.21
C PHE A 105 -14.52 20.39 0.69
N ASP A 106 -15.39 19.92 -0.19
CA ASP A 106 -16.61 20.64 -0.54
C ASP A 106 -17.68 20.55 0.56
N SER A 107 -18.82 21.20 0.34
CA SER A 107 -19.96 21.23 1.28
C SER A 107 -20.60 19.87 1.54
N THR A 108 -20.34 18.88 0.69
CA THR A 108 -20.86 17.50 0.84
C THR A 108 -19.86 16.56 1.49
N GLY A 109 -18.64 17.03 1.77
CA GLY A 109 -17.60 16.26 2.43
C GLY A 109 -16.68 15.49 1.48
N ASN A 110 -16.74 15.73 0.17
CA ASN A 110 -15.79 15.16 -0.78
C ASN A 110 -14.52 16.01 -0.82
N TRP A 111 -13.34 15.40 -0.78
CA TRP A 111 -12.11 16.18 -0.90
C TRP A 111 -11.97 16.73 -2.32
N ILE A 112 -11.71 18.03 -2.41
CA ILE A 112 -11.55 18.78 -3.66
C ILE A 112 -10.12 19.24 -3.90
N LYS A 113 -9.30 19.23 -2.85
CA LYS A 113 -7.87 19.53 -2.92
C LYS A 113 -7.10 18.66 -1.94
N GLN A 114 -5.96 18.15 -2.39
CA GLN A 114 -4.98 17.48 -1.55
C GLN A 114 -3.63 18.18 -1.71
N THR A 115 -3.02 18.61 -0.62
CA THR A 115 -1.62 19.04 -0.57
C THR A 115 -0.77 17.88 -0.07
N THR A 116 0.20 17.44 -0.88
CA THR A 116 1.21 16.46 -0.49
C THR A 116 2.47 17.20 -0.07
N SER A 117 3.03 16.84 1.09
CA SER A 117 4.28 17.40 1.59
C SER A 117 5.26 16.29 1.96
N GLU A 118 6.54 16.47 1.64
CA GLU A 118 7.62 15.54 2.00
C GLU A 118 8.39 16.05 3.22
N TRP A 119 8.72 15.13 4.13
CA TRP A 119 9.61 15.42 5.24
C TRP A 119 11.05 15.54 4.74
N VAL A 120 11.58 16.75 4.82
CA VAL A 120 12.94 17.06 4.35
C VAL A 120 13.76 17.69 5.47
N THR A 121 15.08 17.52 5.41
CA THR A 121 16.03 18.22 6.29
C THR A 121 16.85 19.18 5.47
N LYS A 122 16.71 20.49 5.74
CA LYS A 122 17.49 21.55 5.09
C LYS A 122 18.17 22.37 6.17
N ASN A 123 19.50 22.55 6.05
CA ASN A 123 20.30 23.32 7.01
C ASN A 123 20.11 22.88 8.47
N GLY A 124 20.04 21.55 8.72
CA GLY A 124 19.89 20.98 10.06
C GLY A 124 18.49 21.08 10.68
N ARG A 125 17.50 21.64 9.96
CA ARG A 125 16.10 21.68 10.40
C ARG A 125 15.24 20.76 9.53
N SER A 126 14.43 19.93 10.18
CA SER A 126 13.47 19.08 9.50
C SER A 126 12.07 19.67 9.53
N PHE A 127 11.36 19.60 8.40
CA PHE A 127 9.99 20.08 8.25
C PHE A 127 9.31 19.41 7.04
N PHE A 128 7.99 19.51 6.97
CA PHE A 128 7.24 19.10 5.78
C PHE A 128 7.26 20.22 4.73
N GLU A 129 7.83 19.94 3.57
CA GLU A 129 7.84 20.84 2.42
C GLU A 129 6.77 20.39 1.40
N PRO A 130 5.83 21.25 0.99
CA PRO A 130 4.85 20.91 -0.04
C PRO A 130 5.54 20.54 -1.36
N THR A 131 5.24 19.37 -1.89
CA THR A 131 5.81 18.85 -3.15
C THR A 131 4.78 18.73 -4.26
N GLY A 132 3.48 18.74 -3.93
CA GLY A 132 2.43 18.67 -4.93
C GLY A 132 1.05 19.05 -4.42
N ILE A 133 0.20 19.50 -5.33
CA ILE A 133 -1.22 19.76 -5.08
C ILE A 133 -2.03 19.03 -6.14
N THR A 134 -3.05 18.29 -5.70
CA THR A 134 -4.02 17.63 -6.58
C THR A 134 -5.38 18.27 -6.37
N TYR A 135 -6.09 18.60 -7.46
CA TYR A 135 -7.45 19.11 -7.44
C TYR A 135 -8.43 18.09 -7.98
N ARG A 136 -9.67 18.10 -7.48
CA ARG A 136 -10.81 17.39 -8.03
C ARG A 136 -11.95 18.36 -8.31
N THR A 137 -12.55 18.23 -9.49
CA THR A 137 -13.80 18.89 -9.84
C THR A 137 -14.92 17.86 -9.76
N ILE A 138 -15.92 18.11 -8.93
CA ILE A 138 -17.05 17.21 -8.70
C ILE A 138 -18.33 17.96 -9.08
N VAL A 139 -19.15 17.34 -9.92
CA VAL A 139 -20.42 17.90 -10.41
C VAL A 139 -21.56 17.01 -9.91
N TYR A 140 -22.60 17.65 -9.39
CA TYR A 140 -23.79 16.99 -8.84
C TYR A 140 -24.97 17.16 -9.80
N TYR A 141 -25.83 16.14 -9.89
CA TYR A 141 -27.06 16.11 -10.70
C TYR A 141 -28.28 15.91 -9.82
#